data_AF-A0A950RK19-F1
#
_entry.id   AF-A0A950RK19-F1
#
_cell.length_a   1.000
_cell.length_b   1.000
_cell.length_c   1.000
_cell.angle_alpha   90.00
_cell.angle_beta   90.00
_cell.angle_gamma   90.00
#
_symmetry.space_group_name_H-M   'P 1'
#
loop_
_entity.id
_entity.type
_entity.pdbx_description
1 polymer ?
#
loop_
_entity_poly.entity_id
_entity_poly.type
_entity_poly.pdbx_seq_one_letter_code
_entity_poly.pdbx_strand_id
1 'polypeptide(L)'
;MYIEKNHLPSKVTMFTVIHGRTADELWQRAADEFRSGVRAGKQSSRAGPTREILRAVLSLADPRQRWVLSRQPPLNPAFAIAKTVWTVTGRNDAEFLNYFNRSLPKYAGHGNTYHGAYGHRLRSHVQFDQLERAYLALRHNPSSRQVVLQIWDAKVDLPDPFGVEASPDVPCNLMSMLKVRGGKLEWTQVVRSNDLHLGLPYNLVQFTTLQEIMAGWLGVEVGTYCQLSDSLHVYEHSVEHVERSIPVASALSTDDLAVPKVASEESFRELSSCIELMIRPEMRAVELVNMVQKCNLPTAFRNMLCVVCAEGARRRCAIQHSHQVMATCTNPLYCQLFERWLAIPRRQQV
;
A
#
# COMPACT_ATOMS: atom_id res chain seq x y z
N MET A 1 -27.39 -9.71 43.86
CA MET A 1 -26.40 -10.64 43.30
C MET A 1 -25.15 -9.82 43.01
N TYR A 2 -24.18 -9.88 43.91
CA TYR A 2 -22.94 -9.09 43.83
C TYR A 2 -22.11 -9.59 42.65
N ILE A 3 -21.79 -8.71 41.71
CA ILE A 3 -20.82 -8.99 40.65
C ILE A 3 -19.43 -8.89 41.28
N GLU A 4 -18.73 -10.01 41.34
CA GLU A 4 -17.34 -10.09 41.74
C GLU A 4 -16.49 -9.12 40.91
N LYS A 5 -15.78 -8.23 41.61
CA LYS A 5 -14.70 -7.43 41.04
C LYS A 5 -13.53 -8.36 40.72
N ASN A 6 -13.56 -8.98 39.55
CA ASN A 6 -12.39 -9.62 38.97
C ASN A 6 -11.28 -8.57 38.86
N HIS A 7 -10.26 -8.74 39.71
CA HIS A 7 -9.01 -8.00 39.61
C HIS A 7 -8.37 -8.34 38.27
N LEU A 8 -8.43 -7.41 37.32
CA LEU A 8 -7.63 -7.48 36.10
C LEU A 8 -6.16 -7.55 36.52
N PRO A 9 -5.41 -8.59 36.15
CA PRO A 9 -3.99 -8.69 36.48
C PRO A 9 -3.24 -7.49 35.90
N SER A 10 -2.31 -6.95 36.70
CA SER A 10 -1.50 -5.79 36.38
C SER A 10 -0.78 -5.94 35.03
N LYS A 11 -1.12 -5.05 34.09
CA LYS A 11 -0.48 -4.77 32.79
C LYS A 11 -0.48 -5.90 31.74
N VAL A 12 -1.63 -6.51 31.45
CA VAL A 12 -1.85 -7.00 30.08
C VAL A 12 -2.29 -5.80 29.24
N THR A 13 -1.37 -5.19 28.49
CA THR A 13 -1.73 -4.15 27.51
C THR A 13 -2.59 -4.79 26.43
N MET A 14 -3.87 -4.39 26.36
CA MET A 14 -4.86 -4.87 25.38
C MET A 14 -4.44 -4.63 23.92
N PHE A 15 -3.56 -3.66 23.69
CA PHE A 15 -3.02 -3.30 22.37
C PHE A 15 -1.50 -3.41 22.37
N THR A 16 -0.96 -3.86 21.23
CA THR A 16 0.47 -3.72 20.93
C THR A 16 0.66 -2.45 20.12
N VAL A 17 1.24 -1.42 20.73
CA VAL A 17 1.49 -0.14 20.07
C VAL A 17 2.92 -0.10 19.55
N ILE A 18 3.08 0.10 18.25
CA ILE A 18 4.38 0.20 17.59
C ILE A 18 4.43 1.55 16.89
N HIS A 19 5.43 2.35 17.23
CA HIS A 19 5.65 3.66 16.63
C HIS A 19 6.91 3.64 15.76
N GLY A 20 6.90 4.37 14.65
CA GLY A 20 8.09 4.62 13.84
C GLY A 20 7.98 5.98 13.14
N ARG A 21 9.11 6.63 12.89
CA ARG A 21 9.13 7.87 12.14
C ARG A 21 8.92 7.61 10.65
N THR A 22 9.61 6.61 10.10
CA THR A 22 9.46 6.16 8.71
C THR A 22 8.76 4.79 8.66
N ALA A 23 8.21 4.43 7.49
CA ALA A 23 7.60 3.12 7.30
C ALA A 23 8.60 1.97 7.49
N ASP A 24 9.86 2.18 7.10
CA ASP A 24 10.91 1.19 7.31
C ASP A 24 11.20 0.97 8.80
N GLU A 25 11.35 2.04 9.58
CA GLU A 25 11.53 1.96 11.04
C GLU A 25 10.33 1.30 11.72
N LEU A 26 9.12 1.71 11.33
CA LEU A 26 7.87 1.13 11.84
C LEU A 26 7.79 -0.37 11.55
N TRP A 27 8.14 -0.78 10.33
CA TRP A 27 8.15 -2.18 9.92
C TRP A 27 9.21 -2.99 10.65
N GLN A 28 10.43 -2.45 10.81
CA GLN A 28 11.50 -3.11 11.55
C GLN A 28 11.10 -3.38 13.00
N ARG A 29 10.52 -2.38 13.69
CA ARG A 29 10.03 -2.55 15.06
C ARG A 29 8.90 -3.57 15.15
N ALA A 30 8.00 -3.58 14.16
CA ALA A 30 6.98 -4.61 14.07
C ALA A 30 7.60 -6.01 13.86
N ALA A 31 8.61 -6.13 13.00
CA ALA A 31 9.35 -7.38 12.81
C ALA A 31 10.07 -7.85 14.09
N ASP A 32 10.61 -6.94 14.89
CA ASP A 32 11.24 -7.26 16.18
C ASP A 32 10.26 -7.89 17.17
N GLU A 33 8.99 -7.45 17.20
CA GLU A 33 7.96 -8.09 18.01
C GLU A 33 7.76 -9.58 17.61
N PHE A 34 7.79 -9.89 16.31
CA PHE A 34 7.70 -11.27 15.83
C PHE A 34 8.97 -12.08 16.09
N ARG A 35 10.16 -11.47 15.97
CA ARG A 35 11.45 -12.12 16.29
C ARG A 35 11.56 -12.45 17.77
N SER A 36 11.07 -11.57 18.63
CA SER A 36 11.04 -11.82 20.08
C SER A 36 10.16 -13.01 20.45
N GLY A 37 9.10 -13.26 19.68
CA GLY A 37 8.11 -14.29 19.93
C GLY A 37 7.23 -14.06 21.17
N VAL A 38 7.46 -12.99 21.95
CA VAL A 38 6.79 -12.78 23.25
C VAL A 38 5.29 -12.58 23.09
N ARG A 39 4.87 -11.87 22.03
CA ARG A 39 3.46 -11.55 21.75
C ARG A 39 2.89 -12.31 20.57
N ALA A 40 3.76 -12.95 19.78
CA ALA A 40 3.42 -13.60 18.53
C ALA A 40 2.97 -15.06 18.79
N GLY A 41 1.67 -15.26 19.04
CA GLY A 41 1.09 -16.60 19.19
C GLY A 41 1.09 -17.35 17.87
N LYS A 42 1.01 -18.69 17.89
CA LYS A 42 0.78 -19.50 16.67
C LYS A 42 -0.71 -19.79 16.51
N GLN A 43 -1.18 -19.76 15.28
CA GLN A 43 -2.58 -20.03 14.95
C GLN A 43 -2.72 -20.58 13.53
N SER A 44 -3.81 -21.31 13.30
CA SER A 44 -4.18 -21.79 11.98
C SER A 44 -4.92 -20.69 11.21
N SER A 45 -4.73 -20.65 9.89
CA SER A 45 -5.53 -19.82 8.99
C SER A 45 -5.82 -20.57 7.69
N ARG A 46 -6.76 -20.07 6.89
CA ARG A 46 -7.10 -20.64 5.57
C ARG A 46 -5.88 -20.74 4.64
N ALA A 47 -4.97 -19.78 4.70
CA ALA A 47 -3.80 -19.72 3.84
C ALA A 47 -2.54 -20.35 4.47
N GLY A 48 -2.72 -21.13 5.54
CA GLY A 48 -1.65 -21.82 6.27
C GLY A 48 -1.43 -21.28 7.67
N PRO A 49 -0.56 -21.93 8.47
CA PRO A 49 -0.26 -21.49 9.82
C PRO A 49 0.45 -20.13 9.83
N THR A 50 0.14 -19.34 10.84
CA THR A 50 0.62 -17.97 11.04
C THR A 50 1.12 -17.78 12.48
N ARG A 51 1.97 -16.78 12.66
CA ARG A 51 2.23 -16.14 13.96
C ARG A 51 1.41 -14.86 14.03
N GLU A 52 0.64 -14.61 15.09
CA GLU A 52 -0.22 -13.41 15.27
C GLU A 52 0.21 -12.54 16.44
N ILE A 53 0.05 -11.25 16.21
CA ILE A 53 -0.19 -10.26 17.24
C ILE A 53 -1.59 -9.70 17.01
N LEU A 54 -2.51 -9.98 17.93
CA LEU A 54 -3.84 -9.39 17.91
C LEU A 54 -3.80 -7.92 18.34
N ARG A 55 -4.61 -7.09 17.68
CA ARG A 55 -4.87 -5.67 18.01
C ARG A 55 -3.57 -4.86 18.09
N ALA A 56 -2.83 -4.85 16.99
CA ALA A 56 -1.65 -4.00 16.84
C ALA A 56 -2.06 -2.60 16.36
N VAL A 57 -1.56 -1.57 17.04
CA VAL A 57 -1.69 -0.16 16.62
C VAL A 57 -0.34 0.31 16.11
N LEU A 58 -0.27 0.60 14.81
CA LEU A 58 0.92 1.09 14.14
C LEU A 58 0.80 2.61 13.96
N SER A 59 1.78 3.37 14.43
CA SER A 59 1.81 4.83 14.32
C SER A 59 3.03 5.28 13.52
N LEU A 60 2.79 5.97 12.41
CA LEU A 60 3.79 6.49 11.49
C LEU A 60 3.81 8.02 11.56
N ALA A 61 4.94 8.59 11.99
CA ALA A 61 5.08 10.03 12.18
C ALA A 61 5.27 10.82 10.87
N ASP A 62 6.00 10.24 9.91
CA ASP A 62 6.25 10.84 8.59
C ASP A 62 5.76 9.92 7.47
N PRO A 63 4.47 10.04 7.08
CA PRO A 63 3.88 9.24 6.00
C PRO A 63 4.47 9.48 4.61
N ARG A 64 5.33 10.50 4.43
CA ARG A 64 6.05 10.70 3.17
C ARG A 64 7.19 9.71 3.00
N GLN A 65 7.73 9.18 4.09
CA GLN A 65 8.77 8.15 4.11
C GLN A 65 8.17 6.75 4.18
N ARG A 66 7.37 6.40 3.17
CA ARG A 66 6.44 5.25 3.14
C ARG A 66 7.01 3.89 2.74
N TRP A 67 8.30 3.82 2.41
CA TRP A 67 8.91 2.62 1.85
C TRP A 67 9.60 1.78 2.92
N VAL A 68 9.49 0.45 2.79
CA VAL A 68 10.16 -0.53 3.66
C VAL A 68 11.34 -1.15 2.89
N LEU A 69 12.54 -0.65 3.13
CA LEU A 69 13.78 -1.04 2.44
C LEU A 69 14.49 -2.23 3.08
N SER A 70 14.37 -2.35 4.41
CA SER A 70 15.07 -3.33 5.24
C SER A 70 14.50 -4.75 5.09
N ARG A 71 13.28 -4.86 4.54
CA ARG A 71 12.62 -6.13 4.22
C ARG A 71 13.41 -6.91 3.16
N GLN A 72 13.52 -8.22 3.39
CA GLN A 72 14.06 -9.21 2.45
C GLN A 72 13.02 -10.30 2.13
N PRO A 73 12.77 -10.67 0.86
CA PRO A 73 13.31 -10.02 -0.34
C PRO A 73 12.84 -8.56 -0.43
N PRO A 74 13.51 -7.68 -1.20
CA PRO A 74 13.07 -6.30 -1.38
C PRO A 74 11.66 -6.22 -1.99
N LEU A 75 10.97 -5.10 -1.77
CA LEU A 75 9.69 -4.84 -2.44
C LEU A 75 9.90 -4.65 -3.94
N ASN A 76 8.89 -5.01 -4.74
CA ASN A 76 8.82 -4.58 -6.13
C ASN A 76 8.26 -3.14 -6.17
N PRO A 77 9.09 -2.10 -6.39
CA PRO A 77 8.61 -0.73 -6.32
C PRO A 77 7.65 -0.39 -7.47
N ALA A 78 7.82 -1.01 -8.64
CA ALA A 78 6.92 -0.83 -9.77
C ALA A 78 5.53 -1.41 -9.47
N PHE A 79 5.45 -2.57 -8.82
CA PHE A 79 4.17 -3.12 -8.38
C PHE A 79 3.48 -2.23 -7.34
N ALA A 80 4.23 -1.72 -6.35
CA ALA A 80 3.70 -0.79 -5.34
C ALA A 80 3.13 0.49 -5.97
N ILE A 81 3.85 1.06 -6.95
CA ILE A 81 3.42 2.24 -7.71
C ILE A 81 2.20 1.91 -8.56
N ALA A 82 2.21 0.81 -9.32
CA ALA A 82 1.09 0.40 -10.14
C ALA A 82 -0.18 0.15 -9.31
N LYS A 83 -0.06 -0.51 -8.15
CA LYS A 83 -1.17 -0.70 -7.20
C LYS A 83 -1.73 0.62 -6.69
N THR A 84 -0.85 1.60 -6.43
CA THR A 84 -1.25 2.94 -6.00
C THR A 84 -2.01 3.68 -7.11
N VAL A 85 -1.46 3.71 -8.33
CA VAL A 85 -2.14 4.30 -9.50
C VAL A 85 -3.50 3.65 -9.72
N TRP A 86 -3.56 2.31 -9.73
CA TRP A 86 -4.78 1.53 -9.90
C TRP A 86 -5.85 1.86 -8.83
N THR A 87 -5.42 2.12 -7.61
CA THR A 87 -6.31 2.51 -6.51
C THR A 87 -6.81 3.94 -6.67
N VAL A 88 -5.89 4.87 -6.93
CA VAL A 88 -6.21 6.29 -7.11
C VAL A 88 -7.10 6.48 -8.33
N THR A 89 -6.99 5.67 -9.39
CA THR A 89 -7.86 5.78 -10.56
C THR A 89 -9.13 4.94 -10.49
N GLY A 90 -9.39 4.29 -9.34
CA GLY A 90 -10.68 3.62 -9.10
C GLY A 90 -10.87 2.29 -9.83
N ARG A 91 -9.78 1.66 -10.25
CA ARG A 91 -9.80 0.45 -11.09
C ARG A 91 -10.13 -0.81 -10.29
N ASN A 92 -10.60 -1.84 -11.00
CA ASN A 92 -10.75 -3.22 -10.52
C ASN A 92 -10.24 -4.29 -11.49
N ASP A 93 -9.75 -3.92 -12.67
CA ASP A 93 -9.29 -4.86 -13.70
C ASP A 93 -8.01 -5.57 -13.29
N ALA A 94 -7.96 -6.88 -13.54
CA ALA A 94 -6.90 -7.75 -13.06
C ALA A 94 -5.62 -7.64 -13.91
N GLU A 95 -5.76 -7.45 -15.23
CA GLU A 95 -4.66 -7.41 -16.19
C GLU A 95 -3.58 -6.39 -15.79
N PHE A 96 -4.02 -5.19 -15.38
CA PHE A 96 -3.15 -4.09 -14.99
C PHE A 96 -2.15 -4.47 -13.89
N LEU A 97 -2.58 -5.22 -12.88
CA LEU A 97 -1.72 -5.64 -11.76
C LEU A 97 -1.02 -6.98 -12.02
N ASN A 98 -1.64 -7.87 -12.79
CA ASN A 98 -1.08 -9.18 -13.14
C ASN A 98 0.23 -9.07 -13.92
N TYR A 99 0.38 -7.99 -14.70
CA TYR A 99 1.64 -7.70 -15.38
C TYR A 99 2.84 -7.63 -14.41
N PHE A 100 2.64 -7.01 -13.25
CA PHE A 100 3.70 -6.74 -12.28
C PHE A 100 3.89 -7.87 -11.27
N ASN A 101 2.85 -8.64 -10.98
CA ASN A 101 2.90 -9.72 -9.99
C ASN A 101 2.23 -10.98 -10.56
N ARG A 102 3.07 -11.94 -10.98
CA ARG A 102 2.61 -13.19 -11.61
C ARG A 102 1.93 -14.16 -10.66
N SER A 103 2.01 -13.93 -9.34
CA SER A 103 1.31 -14.73 -8.34
C SER A 103 -0.09 -14.22 -8.02
N LEU A 104 -0.41 -12.97 -8.39
CA LEU A 104 -1.69 -12.33 -8.08
C LEU A 104 -2.93 -12.99 -8.72
N PRO A 105 -2.88 -13.58 -9.95
CA PRO A 105 -4.05 -14.17 -10.61
C PRO A 105 -4.83 -15.19 -9.77
N LYS A 106 -4.17 -15.89 -8.83
CA LYS A 106 -4.84 -16.85 -7.94
C LYS A 106 -5.97 -16.24 -7.09
N TYR A 107 -5.96 -14.92 -6.88
CA TYR A 107 -6.98 -14.20 -6.10
C TYR A 107 -8.15 -13.70 -6.96
N ALA A 108 -7.96 -13.50 -8.27
CA ALA A 108 -9.05 -13.15 -9.18
C ALA A 108 -9.89 -14.38 -9.60
N GLY A 109 -9.44 -15.59 -9.25
CA GLY A 109 -10.04 -16.83 -9.72
C GLY A 109 -9.97 -16.91 -11.25
N HIS A 110 -11.12 -17.08 -11.90
CA HIS A 110 -11.25 -17.07 -13.36
C HIS A 110 -11.78 -15.73 -13.92
N GLY A 111 -11.91 -14.71 -13.07
CA GLY A 111 -12.47 -13.41 -13.44
C GLY A 111 -11.44 -12.41 -13.98
N ASN A 112 -11.93 -11.39 -14.68
CA ASN A 112 -11.11 -10.29 -15.20
C ASN A 112 -10.93 -9.14 -14.20
N THR A 113 -11.48 -9.26 -12.98
CA THR A 113 -11.44 -8.21 -11.94
C THR A 113 -11.11 -8.79 -10.58
N TYR A 114 -10.58 -7.95 -9.69
CA TYR A 114 -10.35 -8.29 -8.29
C TYR A 114 -11.57 -7.93 -7.43
N HIS A 115 -12.05 -8.89 -6.63
CA HIS A 115 -13.15 -8.68 -5.69
C HIS A 115 -12.79 -7.64 -4.62
N GLY A 116 -11.55 -7.69 -4.15
CA GLY A 116 -11.00 -6.84 -3.10
C GLY A 116 -10.46 -5.50 -3.58
N ALA A 117 -10.86 -5.04 -4.77
CA ALA A 117 -10.30 -3.86 -5.43
C ALA A 117 -10.54 -2.53 -4.69
N TYR A 118 -9.58 -2.07 -3.88
CA TYR A 118 -9.76 -0.86 -3.05
C TYR A 118 -10.12 0.40 -3.84
N GLY A 119 -9.56 0.58 -5.05
CA GLY A 119 -9.88 1.72 -5.89
C GLY A 119 -11.37 1.76 -6.26
N HIS A 120 -11.89 0.64 -6.77
CA HIS A 120 -13.31 0.48 -7.06
C HIS A 120 -14.17 0.65 -5.81
N ARG A 121 -13.77 0.07 -4.67
CA ARG A 121 -14.48 0.24 -3.39
C ARG A 121 -14.61 1.72 -3.01
N LEU A 122 -13.54 2.50 -3.17
CA LEU A 122 -13.49 3.91 -2.82
C LEU A 122 -14.21 4.82 -3.82
N ARG A 123 -14.19 4.52 -5.12
CA ARG A 123 -14.66 5.46 -6.15
C ARG A 123 -16.03 5.13 -6.76
N SER A 124 -16.47 3.88 -6.76
CA SER A 124 -17.67 3.48 -7.51
C SER A 124 -18.56 2.43 -6.86
N HIS A 125 -18.02 1.53 -6.01
CA HIS A 125 -18.78 0.42 -5.40
C HIS A 125 -20.04 0.87 -4.66
N VAL A 126 -19.96 1.94 -3.89
CA VAL A 126 -21.09 2.48 -3.11
C VAL A 126 -21.94 3.49 -3.89
N GLN A 127 -21.88 3.45 -5.23
CA GLN A 127 -22.62 4.31 -6.17
C GLN A 127 -22.25 5.81 -6.14
N PHE A 128 -21.17 6.18 -5.46
CA PHE A 128 -20.57 7.50 -5.50
C PHE A 128 -19.07 7.44 -5.20
N ASP A 129 -18.34 8.48 -5.58
CA ASP A 129 -16.92 8.62 -5.28
C ASP A 129 -16.73 9.12 -3.84
N GLN A 130 -16.25 8.23 -2.96
CA GLN A 130 -16.02 8.55 -1.55
C GLN A 130 -14.84 9.50 -1.36
N LEU A 131 -13.82 9.46 -2.25
CA LEU A 131 -12.69 10.39 -2.19
C LEU A 131 -13.13 11.81 -2.57
N GLU A 132 -13.94 11.95 -3.61
CA GLU A 132 -14.52 13.23 -3.99
C GLU A 132 -15.38 13.81 -2.85
N ARG A 133 -16.26 13.00 -2.26
CA ARG A 133 -17.10 13.45 -1.14
C ARG A 133 -16.30 13.80 0.11
N ALA A 134 -15.23 13.05 0.41
CA ALA A 134 -14.34 13.37 1.52
C ALA A 134 -13.63 14.71 1.31
N TYR A 135 -13.12 14.96 0.10
CA TYR A 135 -12.54 16.23 -0.28
C TYR A 135 -13.54 17.39 -0.11
N LEU A 136 -14.73 17.27 -0.68
CA LEU A 136 -15.76 18.31 -0.58
C LEU A 136 -16.18 18.56 0.89
N ALA A 137 -16.34 17.49 1.68
CA ALA A 137 -16.73 17.58 3.08
C ALA A 137 -15.65 18.27 3.94
N LEU A 138 -14.38 17.89 3.78
CA LEU A 138 -13.28 18.49 4.54
C LEU A 138 -12.95 19.91 4.06
N ARG A 139 -13.14 20.21 2.78
CA ARG A 139 -13.01 21.57 2.25
C ARG A 139 -14.10 22.49 2.81
N HIS A 140 -15.34 22.00 2.93
CA HIS A 140 -16.45 22.75 3.50
C HIS A 140 -16.32 22.91 5.03
N ASN A 141 -15.98 21.83 5.73
CA ASN A 141 -15.77 21.84 7.18
C ASN A 141 -14.51 21.04 7.57
N PRO A 142 -13.33 21.70 7.67
CA PRO A 142 -12.08 21.04 8.04
C PRO A 142 -12.12 20.37 9.42
N SER A 143 -12.99 20.84 10.33
CA SER A 143 -13.11 20.28 11.67
C SER A 143 -13.92 18.97 11.74
N SER A 144 -14.53 18.57 10.62
CA SER A 144 -15.42 17.41 10.55
C SER A 144 -14.78 16.15 11.16
N ARG A 145 -15.62 15.39 11.87
CA ARG A 145 -15.29 14.07 12.43
C ARG A 145 -16.07 12.94 11.74
N GLN A 146 -16.79 13.28 10.67
CA GLN A 146 -17.74 12.38 10.00
C GLN A 146 -17.17 11.73 8.74
N VAL A 147 -15.96 12.09 8.33
CA VAL A 147 -15.37 11.63 7.07
C VAL A 147 -14.76 10.26 7.27
N VAL A 148 -15.51 9.25 6.80
CA VAL A 148 -15.14 7.83 6.82
C VAL A 148 -15.29 7.28 5.41
N LEU A 149 -14.24 6.62 4.93
CA LEU A 149 -14.21 5.92 3.65
C LEU A 149 -14.39 4.42 3.93
N GLN A 150 -15.41 3.80 3.36
CA GLN A 150 -15.68 2.37 3.50
C GLN A 150 -14.98 1.58 2.38
N ILE A 151 -14.34 0.47 2.73
CA ILE A 151 -13.74 -0.47 1.77
C ILE A 151 -14.41 -1.85 1.87
N TRP A 152 -14.49 -2.40 3.08
CA TRP A 152 -15.20 -3.66 3.33
C TRP A 152 -16.71 -3.42 3.40
N ASP A 153 -17.49 -4.26 2.73
CA ASP A 153 -18.94 -4.17 2.64
C ASP A 153 -19.60 -5.51 3.01
N ALA A 154 -20.38 -5.49 4.09
CA ALA A 154 -21.07 -6.66 4.61
C ALA A 154 -21.95 -7.37 3.57
N LYS A 155 -22.51 -6.65 2.60
CA LYS A 155 -23.39 -7.27 1.59
C LYS A 155 -22.65 -8.21 0.64
N VAL A 156 -21.36 -7.97 0.40
CA VAL A 156 -20.57 -8.71 -0.61
C VAL A 156 -19.35 -9.41 -0.03
N ASP A 157 -18.96 -9.08 1.20
CA ASP A 157 -17.72 -9.57 1.81
C ASP A 157 -17.96 -10.45 3.06
N LEU A 158 -19.17 -10.45 3.61
CA LEU A 158 -19.52 -11.33 4.72
C LEU A 158 -19.76 -12.77 4.19
N PRO A 159 -19.35 -13.82 4.92
CA PRO A 159 -19.70 -15.19 4.56
C PRO A 159 -21.20 -15.38 4.40
N ASP A 160 -21.59 -16.33 3.55
CA ASP A 160 -23.00 -16.64 3.30
C ASP A 160 -23.67 -17.30 4.52
N PRO A 161 -25.00 -17.53 4.51
CA PRO A 161 -25.70 -18.18 5.62
C PRO A 161 -25.24 -19.60 5.96
N PHE A 162 -24.44 -20.24 5.08
CA PHE A 162 -23.85 -21.56 5.30
C PHE A 162 -22.39 -21.48 5.78
N GLY A 163 -21.86 -20.27 5.98
CA GLY A 163 -20.50 -20.03 6.45
C GLY A 163 -19.44 -20.11 5.34
N VAL A 164 -19.84 -20.11 4.07
CA VAL A 164 -18.91 -20.13 2.94
C VAL A 164 -18.37 -18.71 2.71
N GLU A 165 -17.05 -18.60 2.55
CA GLU A 165 -16.40 -17.33 2.28
C GLU A 165 -16.90 -16.72 0.96
N ALA A 166 -17.12 -15.40 0.95
CA ALA A 166 -17.63 -14.70 -0.23
C ALA A 166 -16.66 -14.71 -1.43
N SER A 167 -15.35 -14.69 -1.17
CA SER A 167 -14.33 -14.62 -2.21
C SER A 167 -12.94 -15.01 -1.66
N PRO A 168 -12.04 -15.58 -2.49
CA PRO A 168 -10.63 -15.73 -2.11
C PRO A 168 -9.91 -14.38 -1.86
N ASP A 169 -10.49 -13.26 -2.32
CA ASP A 169 -9.93 -11.90 -2.31
C ASP A 169 -10.83 -10.89 -1.58
N VAL A 170 -11.30 -11.24 -0.37
CA VAL A 170 -12.05 -10.28 0.47
C VAL A 170 -11.12 -9.16 0.96
N PRO A 171 -11.50 -7.86 0.84
CA PRO A 171 -10.70 -6.76 1.35
C PRO A 171 -10.25 -6.97 2.79
N CYS A 172 -8.96 -6.79 3.06
CA CYS A 172 -8.45 -6.83 4.44
C CYS A 172 -8.51 -5.46 5.12
N ASN A 173 -8.54 -4.39 4.34
CA ASN A 173 -8.77 -3.02 4.79
C ASN A 173 -10.27 -2.76 4.91
N LEU A 174 -10.70 -2.25 6.06
CA LEU A 174 -12.12 -2.05 6.36
C LEU A 174 -12.56 -0.63 6.03
N MET A 175 -11.86 0.36 6.59
CA MET A 175 -12.23 1.76 6.46
C MET A 175 -11.05 2.69 6.74
N SER A 176 -11.16 3.92 6.24
CA SER A 176 -10.23 5.02 6.52
C SER A 176 -11.00 6.17 7.16
N MET A 177 -10.48 6.74 8.25
CA MET A 177 -11.05 7.90 8.93
C MET A 177 -10.12 9.10 8.78
N LEU A 178 -10.64 10.21 8.26
CA LEU A 178 -9.86 11.39 7.90
C LEU A 178 -10.28 12.59 8.77
N LYS A 179 -9.29 13.36 9.24
CA LYS A 179 -9.50 14.56 10.08
C LYS A 179 -8.44 15.61 9.75
N VAL A 180 -8.81 16.89 9.65
CA VAL A 180 -7.82 17.97 9.63
C VAL A 180 -7.61 18.50 11.04
N ARG A 181 -6.37 18.48 11.55
CA ARG A 181 -6.00 18.97 12.89
C ARG A 181 -4.74 19.80 12.81
N GLY A 182 -4.79 21.01 13.36
CA GLY A 182 -3.63 21.93 13.33
C GLY A 182 -3.08 22.19 11.92
N GLY A 183 -3.95 22.25 10.90
CA GLY A 183 -3.54 22.41 9.50
C GLY A 183 -2.95 21.17 8.84
N LYS A 184 -3.08 19.99 9.46
CA LYS A 184 -2.58 18.71 8.94
C LYS A 184 -3.69 17.69 8.72
N LEU A 185 -3.63 16.91 7.65
CA LEU A 185 -4.53 15.80 7.42
C LEU A 185 -4.05 14.55 8.17
N GLU A 186 -4.75 14.20 9.24
CA GLU A 186 -4.60 12.95 9.99
C GLU A 186 -5.35 11.82 9.28
N TRP A 187 -4.72 10.64 9.23
CA TRP A 187 -5.31 9.44 8.63
C TRP A 187 -5.30 8.28 9.62
N THR A 188 -6.45 7.62 9.80
CA THR A 188 -6.55 6.37 10.55
C THR A 188 -7.11 5.25 9.69
N GLN A 189 -6.34 4.18 9.53
CA GLN A 189 -6.73 2.98 8.77
C GLN A 189 -7.14 1.85 9.72
N VAL A 190 -8.21 1.13 9.41
CA VAL A 190 -8.62 -0.07 10.15
C VAL A 190 -8.53 -1.29 9.25
N VAL A 191 -7.86 -2.34 9.73
CA VAL A 191 -7.52 -3.53 8.96
C VAL A 191 -7.88 -4.77 9.78
N ARG A 192 -8.68 -5.68 9.22
CA ARG A 192 -9.05 -6.94 9.91
C ARG A 192 -7.92 -7.96 9.92
N SER A 193 -7.05 -7.94 8.91
CA SER A 193 -5.98 -8.93 8.73
C SER A 193 -4.85 -8.34 7.91
N ASN A 194 -3.63 -8.38 8.43
CA ASN A 194 -2.50 -7.69 7.83
C ASN A 194 -1.24 -8.54 7.92
N ASP A 195 -0.82 -9.07 6.77
CA ASP A 195 0.44 -9.80 6.62
C ASP A 195 1.61 -8.79 6.74
N LEU A 196 2.41 -8.91 7.80
CA LEU A 196 3.58 -8.06 8.03
C LEU A 196 4.57 -8.13 6.86
N HIS A 197 4.76 -9.31 6.27
CA HIS A 197 5.77 -9.51 5.25
C HIS A 197 5.30 -9.03 3.86
N LEU A 198 4.09 -9.39 3.43
CA LEU A 198 3.60 -9.01 2.10
C LEU A 198 2.60 -7.84 2.15
N GLY A 199 1.59 -7.90 3.00
CA GLY A 199 0.47 -6.97 3.01
C GLY A 199 0.84 -5.57 3.49
N LEU A 200 1.40 -5.48 4.70
CA LEU A 200 1.68 -4.22 5.39
C LEU A 200 2.55 -3.27 4.54
N PRO A 201 3.67 -3.68 3.94
CA PRO A 201 4.53 -2.74 3.23
C PRO A 201 3.83 -2.10 2.02
N TYR A 202 3.09 -2.88 1.22
CA TYR A 202 2.33 -2.33 0.10
C TYR A 202 1.14 -1.48 0.56
N ASN A 203 0.48 -1.84 1.66
CA ASN A 203 -0.62 -1.05 2.22
C ASN A 203 -0.12 0.30 2.79
N LEU A 204 1.06 0.33 3.42
CA LEU A 204 1.69 1.58 3.86
C LEU A 204 1.92 2.51 2.67
N VAL A 205 2.52 2.03 1.58
CA VAL A 205 2.71 2.86 0.37
C VAL A 205 1.37 3.37 -0.16
N GLN A 206 0.37 2.50 -0.26
CA GLN A 206 -0.93 2.81 -0.85
C GLN A 206 -1.74 3.86 -0.05
N PHE A 207 -1.93 3.65 1.25
CA PHE A 207 -2.77 4.54 2.06
C PHE A 207 -2.06 5.83 2.47
N THR A 208 -0.75 5.81 2.68
CA THR A 208 -0.01 7.06 2.95
C THR A 208 0.12 7.93 1.70
N THR A 209 0.14 7.32 0.50
CA THR A 209 0.04 8.08 -0.76
C THR A 209 -1.36 8.68 -0.93
N LEU A 210 -2.44 7.94 -0.62
CA LEU A 210 -3.80 8.50 -0.61
C LEU A 210 -3.94 9.66 0.39
N GLN A 211 -3.32 9.55 1.56
CA GLN A 211 -3.26 10.64 2.54
C GLN A 211 -2.54 11.87 1.97
N GLU A 212 -1.36 11.70 1.36
CA GLU A 212 -0.61 12.80 0.74
C GLU A 212 -1.40 13.49 -0.38
N ILE A 213 -2.05 12.70 -1.25
CA ILE A 213 -2.91 13.21 -2.31
C ILE A 213 -4.07 14.05 -1.74
N MET A 214 -4.81 13.51 -0.77
CA MET A 214 -5.93 14.21 -0.16
C MET A 214 -5.49 15.48 0.58
N ALA A 215 -4.31 15.46 1.22
CA ALA A 215 -3.73 16.64 1.85
C ALA A 215 -3.45 17.74 0.80
N GLY A 216 -2.85 17.37 -0.34
CA GLY A 216 -2.62 18.26 -1.47
C GLY A 216 -3.90 18.84 -2.07
N TRP A 217 -4.95 18.02 -2.21
CA TRP A 217 -6.25 18.48 -2.68
C TRP A 217 -6.85 19.55 -1.77
N LEU A 218 -6.70 19.36 -0.45
CA LEU A 218 -7.20 20.27 0.58
C LEU A 218 -6.29 21.48 0.83
N GLY A 219 -5.07 21.48 0.31
CA GLY A 219 -4.07 22.51 0.59
C GLY A 219 -3.59 22.53 2.05
N VAL A 220 -3.52 21.37 2.69
CA VAL A 220 -3.07 21.18 4.09
C VAL A 220 -1.82 20.31 4.15
N GLU A 221 -1.09 20.34 5.27
CA GLU A 221 0.08 19.49 5.44
C GLU A 221 -0.31 18.01 5.67
N VAL A 222 0.62 17.10 5.42
CA VAL A 222 0.45 15.69 5.79
C VAL A 222 0.62 15.53 7.30
N GLY A 223 -0.40 14.99 7.97
CA GLY A 223 -0.38 14.66 9.40
C GLY A 223 0.19 13.26 9.67
N THR A 224 -0.14 12.69 10.82
CA THR A 224 0.28 11.33 11.17
C THR A 224 -0.59 10.29 10.47
N TYR A 225 -0.01 9.11 10.23
CA TYR A 225 -0.75 7.93 9.80
C TYR A 225 -0.83 6.93 10.95
N CYS A 226 -2.05 6.52 11.30
CA CYS A 226 -2.30 5.50 12.29
C CYS A 226 -3.01 4.30 11.65
N GLN A 227 -2.64 3.09 12.03
CA GLN A 227 -3.29 1.88 11.57
C GLN A 227 -3.60 0.94 12.73
N LEU A 228 -4.87 0.57 12.87
CA LEU A 228 -5.30 -0.53 13.73
C LEU A 228 -5.37 -1.81 12.89
N SER A 229 -4.53 -2.79 13.22
CA SER A 229 -4.57 -4.14 12.64
C SER A 229 -5.13 -5.10 13.68
N ASP A 230 -6.32 -5.64 13.44
CA ASP A 230 -6.93 -6.59 14.37
C ASP A 230 -6.13 -7.90 14.41
N SER A 231 -5.72 -8.41 13.26
CA SER A 231 -4.73 -9.48 13.12
C SER A 231 -3.51 -8.97 12.36
N LEU A 232 -2.41 -8.68 13.06
CA LEU A 232 -1.10 -8.50 12.43
C LEU A 232 -0.38 -9.85 12.47
N HIS A 233 0.07 -10.36 11.33
CA HIS A 233 0.59 -11.72 11.28
C HIS A 233 1.75 -11.91 10.30
N VAL A 234 2.49 -13.00 10.50
CA VAL A 234 3.47 -13.53 9.55
C VAL A 234 3.11 -14.98 9.27
N TYR A 235 2.98 -15.37 8.00
CA TYR A 235 2.84 -16.79 7.66
C TYR A 235 4.11 -17.56 7.99
N GLU A 236 3.99 -18.79 8.49
CA GLU A 236 5.17 -19.60 8.86
C GLU A 236 6.15 -19.77 7.68
N HIS A 237 5.65 -19.92 6.45
CA HIS A 237 6.50 -19.99 5.26
C HIS A 237 7.23 -18.68 4.92
N SER A 238 6.87 -17.57 5.55
CA SER A 238 7.48 -16.24 5.39
C SER A 238 8.28 -15.80 6.61
N VAL A 239 8.36 -16.58 7.68
CA VAL A 239 9.09 -16.21 8.90
C VAL A 239 10.57 -15.99 8.62
N GLU A 240 11.19 -16.88 7.85
CA GLU A 240 12.60 -16.77 7.50
C GLU A 240 12.93 -15.46 6.76
N HIS A 241 12.00 -14.94 5.95
CA HIS A 241 12.16 -13.65 5.30
C HIS A 241 12.21 -12.48 6.31
N VAL A 242 11.38 -12.54 7.34
CA VAL A 242 11.39 -11.56 8.43
C VAL A 242 12.67 -11.70 9.27
N GLU A 243 13.13 -12.91 9.55
CA GLU A 243 14.36 -13.19 10.31
C GLU A 243 15.62 -12.71 9.57
N ARG A 244 15.69 -12.90 8.24
CA ARG A 244 16.83 -12.45 7.40
C ARG A 244 16.82 -10.96 7.06
N SER A 245 15.73 -10.25 7.34
CA SER A 245 15.63 -8.81 7.07
C SER A 245 16.51 -8.02 8.02
N ILE A 246 17.39 -7.18 7.48
CA ILE A 246 18.36 -6.39 8.26
C ILE A 246 18.15 -4.90 8.00
N PRO A 247 18.43 -4.01 8.97
CA PRO A 247 18.38 -2.58 8.77
C PRO A 247 19.24 -2.14 7.58
N VAL A 248 18.66 -1.31 6.71
CA VAL A 248 19.35 -0.69 5.57
C VAL A 248 19.23 0.82 5.70
N ALA A 249 20.33 1.54 5.51
CA ALA A 249 20.30 3.00 5.45
C ALA A 249 19.41 3.44 4.27
N SER A 250 18.32 4.13 4.57
CA SER A 250 17.36 4.60 3.58
C SER A 250 17.72 6.01 3.14
N ALA A 251 17.81 6.24 1.82
CA ALA A 251 17.60 7.57 1.29
C ALA A 251 16.19 8.06 1.68
N LEU A 252 16.01 9.38 1.81
CA LEU A 252 14.68 9.95 2.01
C LEU A 252 14.02 10.20 0.66
N SER A 253 12.71 9.99 0.59
CA SER A 253 11.94 10.43 -0.56
C SER A 253 11.96 11.94 -0.63
N THR A 254 12.34 12.48 -1.79
CA THR A 254 12.35 13.93 -2.07
C THR A 254 11.11 14.38 -2.84
N ASP A 255 10.32 13.43 -3.33
CA ASP A 255 9.12 13.74 -4.11
C ASP A 255 7.99 14.28 -3.22
N ASP A 256 7.15 15.13 -3.83
CA ASP A 256 5.93 15.68 -3.24
C ASP A 256 4.74 15.37 -4.14
N LEU A 257 3.78 14.60 -3.61
CA LEU A 257 2.55 14.26 -4.32
C LEU A 257 1.36 15.13 -3.86
N ALA A 258 1.55 16.00 -2.88
CA ALA A 258 0.53 16.89 -2.34
C ALA A 258 0.33 18.11 -3.25
N VAL A 259 -0.19 17.88 -4.44
CA VAL A 259 -0.49 18.91 -5.45
C VAL A 259 -2.00 19.21 -5.52
N PRO A 260 -2.41 20.36 -6.09
CA PRO A 260 -3.83 20.68 -6.27
C PRO A 260 -4.59 19.59 -7.01
N LYS A 261 -5.87 19.41 -6.64
CA LYS A 261 -6.70 18.29 -7.11
C LYS A 261 -6.68 18.06 -8.61
N VAL A 262 -6.90 19.11 -9.41
CA VAL A 262 -6.95 18.99 -10.88
C VAL A 262 -5.62 18.44 -11.43
N ALA A 263 -4.49 19.03 -11.03
CA ALA A 263 -3.16 18.59 -11.45
C ALA A 263 -2.85 17.16 -10.98
N SER A 264 -3.29 16.81 -9.76
CA SER A 264 -3.15 15.45 -9.21
C SER A 264 -3.92 14.43 -10.05
N GLU A 265 -5.19 14.70 -10.34
CA GLU A 265 -6.05 13.80 -11.13
C GLU A 265 -5.57 13.65 -12.57
N GLU A 266 -5.12 14.73 -13.20
CA GLU A 266 -4.49 14.69 -14.52
C GLU A 266 -3.23 13.82 -14.52
N SER A 267 -2.35 14.01 -13.54
CA SER A 267 -1.10 13.24 -13.43
C SER A 267 -1.36 11.74 -13.21
N PHE A 268 -2.32 11.38 -12.36
CA PHE A 268 -2.68 9.97 -12.14
C PHE A 268 -3.39 9.35 -13.34
N ARG A 269 -4.18 10.12 -14.09
CA ARG A 269 -4.81 9.67 -15.33
C ARG A 269 -3.74 9.38 -16.39
N GLU A 270 -2.79 10.30 -16.58
CA GLU A 270 -1.67 10.10 -17.51
C GLU A 270 -0.81 8.91 -17.10
N LEU A 271 -0.44 8.78 -15.81
CA LEU A 271 0.25 7.59 -15.30
C LEU A 271 -0.51 6.30 -15.60
N SER A 272 -1.81 6.27 -15.35
CA SER A 272 -2.64 5.09 -15.63
C SER A 272 -2.62 4.74 -17.12
N SER A 273 -2.80 5.71 -18.01
CA SER A 273 -2.75 5.50 -19.47
C SER A 273 -1.36 5.05 -19.95
N CYS A 274 -0.29 5.62 -19.40
CA CYS A 274 1.07 5.20 -19.68
C CYS A 274 1.30 3.74 -19.28
N ILE A 275 0.81 3.31 -18.11
CA ILE A 275 0.93 1.92 -17.65
C ILE A 275 0.11 0.99 -18.54
N GLU A 276 -1.13 1.35 -18.91
CA GLU A 276 -1.95 0.59 -19.84
C GLU A 276 -1.27 0.39 -21.20
N LEU A 277 -0.61 1.42 -21.74
CA LEU A 277 0.19 1.30 -22.95
C LEU A 277 1.42 0.41 -22.73
N MET A 278 2.10 0.58 -21.59
CA MET A 278 3.31 -0.15 -21.25
C MET A 278 3.10 -1.67 -21.15
N ILE A 279 1.95 -2.11 -20.63
CA ILE A 279 1.68 -3.55 -20.45
C ILE A 279 1.31 -4.27 -21.75
N ARG A 280 1.02 -3.54 -22.83
CA ARG A 280 0.68 -4.12 -24.13
C ARG A 280 1.81 -4.98 -24.69
N PRO A 281 1.52 -6.15 -25.30
CA PRO A 281 2.54 -7.03 -25.87
C PRO A 281 3.42 -6.36 -26.93
N GLU A 282 2.85 -5.44 -27.72
CA GLU A 282 3.51 -4.80 -28.86
C GLU A 282 4.49 -3.69 -28.45
N MET A 283 4.37 -3.20 -27.21
CA MET A 283 5.21 -2.12 -26.70
C MET A 283 6.69 -2.56 -26.63
N ARG A 284 7.58 -1.81 -27.27
CA ARG A 284 9.03 -2.08 -27.31
C ARG A 284 9.77 -1.31 -26.23
N ALA A 285 10.93 -1.82 -25.82
CA ALA A 285 11.73 -1.19 -24.76
C ALA A 285 12.16 0.27 -25.09
N VAL A 286 12.45 0.58 -26.35
CA VAL A 286 12.77 1.94 -26.79
C VAL A 286 11.60 2.92 -26.63
N GLU A 287 10.37 2.43 -26.77
CA GLU A 287 9.16 3.25 -26.61
C GLU A 287 8.92 3.61 -25.15
N LEU A 288 9.37 2.78 -24.20
CA LEU A 288 9.34 3.07 -22.77
C LEU A 288 10.28 4.22 -22.39
N VAL A 289 11.47 4.26 -23.01
CA VAL A 289 12.41 5.38 -22.86
C VAL A 289 11.78 6.66 -23.39
N ASN A 290 11.22 6.61 -24.61
CA ASN A 290 10.55 7.75 -25.24
C ASN A 290 9.35 8.25 -24.41
N MET A 291 8.58 7.34 -23.81
CA MET A 291 7.43 7.67 -22.96
C MET A 291 7.86 8.55 -21.77
N VAL A 292 8.92 8.16 -21.06
CA VAL A 292 9.43 8.94 -19.91
C VAL A 292 10.00 10.28 -20.36
N GLN A 293 10.73 10.31 -21.49
CA GLN A 293 11.36 11.54 -22.00
C GLN A 293 10.36 12.58 -22.53
N LYS A 294 9.21 12.12 -23.05
CA LYS A 294 8.21 12.99 -23.69
C LYS A 294 6.99 13.29 -22.83
N CYS A 295 6.81 12.62 -21.69
CA CYS A 295 5.69 12.90 -20.78
C CYS A 295 5.77 14.34 -20.24
N ASN A 296 4.61 14.92 -19.95
CA ASN A 296 4.52 16.26 -19.35
C ASN A 296 4.20 16.18 -17.85
N LEU A 297 4.48 15.03 -17.23
CA LEU A 297 4.24 14.79 -15.81
C LEU A 297 5.16 15.67 -14.94
N PRO A 298 4.64 16.24 -13.85
CA PRO A 298 5.49 16.87 -12.84
C PRO A 298 6.53 15.89 -12.30
N THR A 299 7.67 16.38 -11.83
CA THR A 299 8.84 15.58 -11.48
C THR A 299 8.53 14.36 -10.61
N ALA A 300 7.73 14.52 -9.55
CA ALA A 300 7.36 13.42 -8.66
C ALA A 300 6.59 12.28 -9.37
N PHE A 301 5.64 12.63 -10.25
CA PHE A 301 4.87 11.66 -11.02
C PHE A 301 5.71 11.05 -12.15
N ARG A 302 6.57 11.85 -12.79
CA ARG A 302 7.55 11.34 -13.76
C ARG A 302 8.49 10.31 -13.12
N ASN A 303 8.94 10.55 -11.89
CA ASN A 303 9.77 9.61 -11.14
C ASN A 303 9.05 8.27 -10.89
N MET A 304 7.75 8.29 -10.62
CA MET A 304 6.93 7.06 -10.56
C MET A 304 6.88 6.34 -11.92
N LEU A 305 6.71 7.10 -13.02
CA LEU A 305 6.74 6.56 -14.38
C LEU A 305 8.09 5.94 -14.72
N CYS A 306 9.21 6.55 -14.31
CA CYS A 306 10.55 5.98 -14.50
C CYS A 306 10.63 4.56 -13.91
N VAL A 307 10.22 4.39 -12.66
CA VAL A 307 10.28 3.08 -11.99
C VAL A 307 9.45 2.02 -12.72
N VAL A 308 8.24 2.38 -13.14
CA VAL A 308 7.33 1.46 -13.83
C VAL A 308 7.84 1.11 -15.23
N CYS A 309 8.27 2.10 -16.01
CA CYS A 309 8.85 1.87 -17.35
C CYS A 309 10.17 1.09 -17.29
N ALA A 310 11.00 1.30 -16.26
CA ALA A 310 12.21 0.53 -16.04
C ALA A 310 11.88 -0.96 -15.78
N GLU A 311 10.90 -1.25 -14.93
CA GLU A 311 10.39 -2.62 -14.75
C GLU A 311 9.84 -3.20 -16.05
N GLY A 312 9.11 -2.39 -16.82
CA GLY A 312 8.58 -2.77 -18.14
C GLY A 312 9.68 -3.16 -19.15
N ALA A 313 10.81 -2.44 -19.15
CA ALA A 313 11.97 -2.76 -19.96
C ALA A 313 12.70 -4.01 -19.45
N ARG A 314 12.87 -4.15 -18.13
CA ARG A 314 13.47 -5.32 -17.48
C ARG A 314 12.70 -6.60 -17.81
N ARG A 315 11.37 -6.57 -17.75
CA ARG A 315 10.49 -7.71 -18.07
C ARG A 315 10.58 -8.13 -19.54
N ARG A 316 11.01 -7.24 -20.43
CA ARG A 316 11.32 -7.49 -21.84
C ARG A 316 12.79 -7.89 -22.08
N CYS A 317 13.51 -8.23 -21.02
CA CYS A 317 14.94 -8.54 -21.06
C CYS A 317 15.84 -7.40 -21.58
N ALA A 318 15.34 -6.15 -21.62
CA ALA A 318 16.06 -4.99 -22.12
C ALA A 318 16.70 -4.17 -20.98
N ILE A 319 17.68 -4.77 -20.28
CA ILE A 319 18.31 -4.20 -19.08
C ILE A 319 18.96 -2.83 -19.33
N GLN A 320 19.61 -2.64 -20.50
CA GLN A 320 20.19 -1.33 -20.87
C GLN A 320 19.13 -0.22 -20.91
N HIS A 321 17.94 -0.50 -21.47
CA HIS A 321 16.83 0.45 -21.51
C HIS A 321 16.27 0.69 -20.10
N SER A 322 16.22 -0.35 -19.25
CA SER A 322 15.83 -0.20 -17.84
C SER A 322 16.77 0.77 -17.10
N HIS A 323 18.08 0.66 -17.30
CA HIS A 323 19.04 1.60 -16.70
C HIS A 323 18.93 3.00 -17.32
N GLN A 324 18.72 3.11 -18.63
CA GLN A 324 18.53 4.39 -19.30
C GLN A 324 17.30 5.14 -18.76
N VAL A 325 16.19 4.44 -18.50
CA VAL A 325 15.01 5.03 -17.86
C VAL A 325 15.36 5.49 -16.44
N MET A 326 15.94 4.62 -15.61
CA MET A 326 16.26 4.96 -14.22
C MET A 326 17.28 6.09 -14.09
N ALA A 327 18.19 6.27 -15.05
CA ALA A 327 19.13 7.39 -15.08
C ALA A 327 18.45 8.76 -15.16
N THR A 328 17.17 8.82 -15.55
CA THR A 328 16.36 10.05 -15.57
C THR A 328 15.52 10.26 -14.31
N CYS A 329 15.49 9.27 -13.40
CA CYS A 329 14.81 9.37 -12.12
C CYS A 329 15.62 10.26 -11.17
N THR A 330 14.99 11.31 -10.64
CA THR A 330 15.67 12.26 -9.74
C THR A 330 15.44 11.95 -8.27
N ASN A 331 14.57 10.99 -7.94
CA ASN A 331 14.31 10.59 -6.56
C ASN A 331 15.33 9.51 -6.13
N PRO A 332 16.25 9.82 -5.20
CA PRO A 332 17.30 8.88 -4.79
C PRO A 332 16.73 7.61 -4.13
N LEU A 333 15.59 7.71 -3.45
CA LEU A 333 14.94 6.56 -2.84
C LEU A 333 14.41 5.58 -3.88
N TYR A 334 13.84 6.07 -4.98
CA TYR A 334 13.38 5.20 -6.07
C TYR A 334 14.54 4.51 -6.79
N CYS A 335 15.66 5.21 -7.00
CA CYS A 335 16.88 4.59 -7.51
C CYS A 335 17.35 3.47 -6.58
N GLN A 336 17.45 3.73 -5.28
CA GLN A 336 17.86 2.73 -4.29
C GLN A 336 16.91 1.52 -4.22
N LEU A 337 15.60 1.76 -4.22
CA LEU A 337 14.59 0.69 -4.23
C LEU A 337 14.71 -0.19 -5.47
N PHE A 338 14.86 0.44 -6.64
CA PHE A 338 14.94 -0.29 -7.90
C PHE A 338 16.23 -1.08 -8.03
N GLU A 339 17.37 -0.52 -7.60
CA GLU A 339 18.65 -1.24 -7.55
C GLU A 339 18.56 -2.48 -6.65
N ARG A 340 17.97 -2.34 -5.45
CA ARG A 340 17.72 -3.47 -4.55
C ARG A 340 16.82 -4.52 -5.18
N TRP A 341 15.76 -4.09 -5.88
CA TRP A 341 14.87 -4.99 -6.62
C TRP A 341 15.60 -5.73 -7.76
N LEU A 342 16.53 -5.08 -8.46
CA LEU A 342 17.32 -5.71 -9.51
C LEU A 342 18.35 -6.71 -8.97
N ALA A 343 18.83 -6.51 -7.75
CA ALA A 343 19.87 -7.35 -7.14
C ALA A 343 19.39 -8.77 -6.77
N ILE A 344 18.08 -9.02 -6.68
CA ILE A 344 17.56 -10.36 -6.38
C ILE A 344 17.51 -11.27 -7.62
N PRO A 345 17.65 -12.61 -7.45
CA PRO A 345 17.54 -13.55 -8.56
C PRO A 345 16.21 -13.40 -9.31
N ARG A 346 16.23 -13.50 -10.65
CA ARG A 346 15.01 -13.38 -11.49
C ARG A 346 13.87 -14.31 -11.07
N ARG A 347 14.16 -15.47 -10.48
CA ARG A 347 13.14 -16.42 -9.98
C ARG A 347 12.39 -15.92 -8.75
N GLN A 348 12.96 -14.97 -8.00
CA GLN A 348 12.36 -14.33 -6.84
C GLN A 348 11.71 -12.97 -7.18
N GLN A 349 11.90 -12.49 -8.42
CA GLN A 349 11.24 -11.29 -8.95
C GLN A 349 9.85 -11.67 -9.47
N VAL A 350 8.88 -11.74 -8.55
CA VAL A 350 7.47 -12.09 -8.83
C VAL A 350 6.78 -11.00 -9.66
#